data_AF-A0A9D8L5I3-F1
#
_entry.id   AF-A0A9D8L5I3-F1
#
_cell.length_a   1.000
_cell.length_b   1.000
_cell.length_c   1.000
_cell.angle_alpha   90.00
_cell.angle_beta   90.00
_cell.angle_gamma   90.00
#
_symmetry.space_group_name_H-M   'P 1'
#
loop_
_entity.id
_entity.type
_entity.pdbx_description
1 polymer ?
#
loop_
_entity_poly.entity_id
_entity_poly.type
_entity_poly.pdbx_seq_one_letter_code
_entity_poly.pdbx_strand_id
1 'polypeptide(L)'
;SVGGVAAWMAGARLLGRDLSDKKNAASLAAALGGLKGPLMKLAQMLATVPDLLPPQYAAELQKLQSAAPPMGPAFVARRMQAELGPDWAKRFRSFDREPAAAASLGQVHKAVSLDGRRLACKLQYPDMASAVEADLGQLGMILSLQRRMSPEIDTSEIAKEMTERLREELDYRREAKHAVLYGLMLAEEPLVRVPEIDNGLSTTRLLTMAWLDGRRILEFVDAPLEDRNCIATAMFRAWWNPFARFGVIHGDPHLGNYTVFEEAPKKGTPIVPAGINLLDFGCIRIFPPRFVAGVIDLYEGLRRNERARIVHAYESWGFRNLGKDMIDALNIWARFIYAPLLDDRVRTIADGVAPHAYGRREAWEVKQKLKPLGSVLIPREFVLMDRAAVGLGSVMLHLKAELNFHRLFGEAVEDFSETRLAGAQAKALKTVGLE
;
A
#
# COMPACT_ATOMS: atom_id res chain seq x y z
N SER A 1 -24.69 8.02 -8.21
CA SER A 1 -24.59 9.14 -9.18
C SER A 1 -24.49 10.46 -8.44
N VAL A 2 -23.91 11.49 -9.07
CA VAL A 2 -23.75 12.86 -8.52
C VAL A 2 -25.09 13.44 -8.03
N GLY A 3 -26.20 13.16 -8.74
CA GLY A 3 -27.54 13.59 -8.34
C GLY A 3 -28.04 12.96 -7.04
N GLY A 4 -27.64 11.71 -6.73
CA GLY A 4 -28.06 11.03 -5.51
C GLY A 4 -27.42 11.61 -4.25
N VAL A 5 -26.14 11.98 -4.31
CA VAL A 5 -25.41 12.56 -3.17
C VAL A 5 -25.86 13.99 -2.88
N ALA A 6 -26.13 14.78 -3.94
CA ALA A 6 -26.65 16.14 -3.80
C ALA A 6 -28.09 16.19 -3.28
N ALA A 7 -28.98 15.32 -3.80
CA ALA A 7 -30.36 15.22 -3.33
C ALA A 7 -30.45 14.72 -1.88
N TRP A 8 -29.56 13.81 -1.50
CA TRP A 8 -29.48 13.29 -0.14
C TRP A 8 -29.03 14.36 0.87
N MET A 9 -28.03 15.18 0.54
CA MET A 9 -27.58 16.29 1.42
C MET A 9 -28.66 17.36 1.59
N ALA A 10 -29.40 17.69 0.54
CA ALA A 10 -30.54 18.61 0.66
C ALA A 10 -31.57 18.07 1.65
N GLY A 11 -31.88 16.77 1.60
CA GLY A 11 -32.76 16.10 2.56
C GLY A 11 -32.22 16.05 3.98
N ALA A 12 -30.93 15.75 4.19
CA ALA A 12 -30.33 15.68 5.51
C ALA A 12 -30.26 17.04 6.22
N ARG A 13 -30.02 18.12 5.46
CA ARG A 13 -30.02 19.50 5.96
C ARG A 13 -31.42 20.02 6.27
N LEU A 14 -32.41 19.67 5.45
CA LEU A 14 -33.83 20.00 5.68
C LEU A 14 -34.42 19.26 6.89
N LEU A 15 -33.89 18.07 7.23
CA LEU A 15 -34.42 17.22 8.31
C LEU A 15 -33.62 17.32 9.62
N GLY A 16 -32.59 18.17 9.70
CA GLY A 16 -31.82 18.38 10.93
C GLY A 16 -31.14 17.12 11.49
N ARG A 17 -30.83 16.12 10.63
CA ARG A 17 -30.26 14.84 11.07
C ARG A 17 -28.75 14.92 11.15
N ASP A 18 -28.21 14.44 12.27
CA ASP A 18 -26.77 14.28 12.48
C ASP A 18 -26.18 13.32 11.41
N LEU A 19 -25.18 13.78 10.67
CA LEU A 19 -24.57 13.03 9.58
C LEU A 19 -23.66 11.89 10.09
N SER A 20 -23.45 11.81 11.41
CA SER A 20 -22.77 10.70 12.09
C SER A 20 -23.67 9.48 12.33
N ASP A 21 -24.92 9.48 11.86
CA ASP A 21 -25.89 8.43 12.15
C ASP A 21 -25.69 7.15 11.28
N LYS A 22 -25.83 5.95 11.85
CA LYS A 22 -25.55 4.66 11.16
C LYS A 22 -26.38 4.46 9.88
N LYS A 23 -27.60 4.99 9.83
CA LYS A 23 -28.48 4.95 8.65
C LYS A 23 -27.98 5.81 7.48
N ASN A 24 -27.25 6.89 7.79
CA ASN A 24 -26.63 7.78 6.82
C ASN A 24 -25.37 7.14 6.21
N ALA A 25 -24.64 6.34 7.01
CA ALA A 25 -23.51 5.53 6.54
C ALA A 25 -23.91 4.47 5.53
N ALA A 26 -24.97 3.70 5.83
CA ALA A 26 -25.51 2.70 4.91
C ALA A 26 -26.03 3.30 3.59
N SER A 27 -26.59 4.52 3.64
CA SER A 27 -27.13 5.21 2.45
C SER A 27 -26.02 5.76 1.55
N LEU A 28 -24.93 6.30 2.13
CA LEU A 28 -23.75 6.67 1.34
C LEU A 28 -23.01 5.42 0.83
N ALA A 29 -22.89 4.36 1.64
CA ALA A 29 -22.36 3.08 1.22
C ALA A 29 -23.19 2.45 0.09
N ALA A 30 -24.51 2.66 0.05
CA ALA A 30 -25.34 2.27 -1.09
C ALA A 30 -25.13 3.19 -2.31
N ALA A 31 -24.95 4.49 -2.10
CA ALA A 31 -24.60 5.45 -3.16
C ALA A 31 -23.19 5.20 -3.75
N LEU A 32 -22.27 4.67 -2.92
CA LEU A 32 -20.91 4.25 -3.26
C LEU A 32 -20.83 2.74 -3.60
N GLY A 33 -21.86 1.95 -3.30
CA GLY A 33 -21.87 0.49 -3.47
C GLY A 33 -22.21 0.05 -4.88
N GLY A 34 -22.68 0.96 -5.71
CA GLY A 34 -22.73 0.79 -7.17
C GLY A 34 -21.40 1.06 -7.87
N LEU A 35 -20.33 1.40 -7.13
CA LEU A 35 -19.04 1.79 -7.70
C LEU A 35 -18.15 0.56 -7.95
N LYS A 36 -17.58 0.47 -9.15
CA LYS A 36 -16.67 -0.59 -9.60
C LYS A 36 -15.39 0.05 -10.14
N GLY A 37 -14.24 -0.63 -10.06
CA GLY A 37 -12.99 -0.19 -10.69
C GLY A 37 -12.19 0.85 -9.87
N PRO A 38 -11.67 1.94 -10.46
CA PRO A 38 -10.71 2.84 -9.82
C PRO A 38 -11.16 3.48 -8.49
N LEU A 39 -12.44 3.86 -8.39
CA LEU A 39 -13.05 4.34 -7.13
C LEU A 39 -12.94 3.34 -5.98
N MET A 40 -12.88 2.04 -6.25
CA MET A 40 -12.67 1.01 -5.23
C MET A 40 -11.29 1.13 -4.61
N LYS A 41 -10.27 1.24 -5.46
CA LYS A 41 -8.89 1.42 -5.02
C LYS A 41 -8.78 2.70 -4.21
N LEU A 42 -9.38 3.78 -4.71
CA LEU A 42 -9.45 5.05 -4.01
C LEU A 42 -10.12 4.91 -2.64
N ALA A 43 -11.24 4.20 -2.54
CA ALA A 43 -11.91 3.93 -1.28
C ALA A 43 -11.04 3.10 -0.31
N GLN A 44 -10.33 2.08 -0.80
CA GLN A 44 -9.35 1.33 -0.01
C GLN A 44 -8.22 2.25 0.47
N MET A 45 -7.71 3.12 -0.40
CA MET A 45 -6.68 4.08 -0.04
C MET A 45 -7.17 5.09 1.02
N LEU A 46 -8.37 5.64 0.86
CA LEU A 46 -8.98 6.58 1.82
C LEU A 46 -9.30 5.89 3.16
N ALA A 47 -9.77 4.64 3.14
CA ALA A 47 -10.13 3.90 4.35
C ALA A 47 -8.90 3.52 5.21
N THR A 48 -7.70 3.61 4.65
CA THR A 48 -6.44 3.46 5.41
C THR A 48 -5.97 4.75 6.07
N VAL A 49 -6.56 5.91 5.73
CA VAL A 49 -6.21 7.18 6.36
C VAL A 49 -7.09 7.36 7.61
N PRO A 50 -6.49 7.35 8.83
CA PRO A 50 -7.25 7.59 10.05
C PRO A 50 -8.01 8.91 9.98
N ASP A 51 -9.28 8.90 10.39
CA ASP A 51 -10.16 10.06 10.48
C ASP A 51 -10.45 10.86 9.19
N LEU A 52 -9.99 10.40 8.02
CA LEU A 52 -10.35 11.00 6.74
C LEU A 52 -11.83 10.75 6.39
N LEU A 53 -12.35 9.62 6.84
CA LEU A 53 -13.75 9.21 6.71
C LEU A 53 -14.26 8.76 8.09
N PRO A 54 -15.51 9.05 8.47
CA PRO A 54 -16.02 8.56 9.74
C PRO A 54 -16.00 7.02 9.78
N PRO A 55 -15.76 6.38 10.95
CA PRO A 55 -15.38 4.96 11.04
C PRO A 55 -16.38 4.00 10.39
N GLN A 56 -17.66 4.33 10.45
CA GLN A 56 -18.75 3.60 9.82
C GLN A 56 -18.68 3.62 8.29
N TYR A 57 -18.24 4.71 7.67
CA TYR A 57 -18.04 4.79 6.23
C TYR A 57 -16.78 4.05 5.78
N ALA A 58 -15.68 4.17 6.54
CA ALA A 58 -14.46 3.40 6.29
C ALA A 58 -14.74 1.89 6.35
N ALA A 59 -15.53 1.44 7.33
CA ALA A 59 -15.93 0.03 7.46
C ALA A 59 -16.80 -0.44 6.29
N GLU A 60 -17.77 0.36 5.81
CA GLU A 60 -18.57 -0.01 4.64
C GLU A 60 -17.77 0.00 3.33
N LEU A 61 -16.85 0.96 3.16
CA LEU A 61 -15.96 1.02 2.00
C LEU A 61 -14.95 -0.13 1.98
N GLN A 62 -14.46 -0.58 3.15
CA GLN A 62 -13.63 -1.78 3.25
C GLN A 62 -14.39 -3.07 2.89
N LYS A 63 -15.72 -3.11 3.08
CA LYS A 63 -16.57 -4.24 2.67
C LYS A 63 -16.83 -4.27 1.17
N LEU A 64 -16.64 -3.15 0.48
CA LEU A 64 -16.68 -3.14 -0.98
C LEU A 64 -15.44 -3.91 -1.48
N GLN A 65 -15.58 -5.21 -1.66
CA GLN A 65 -14.78 -5.95 -2.62
C GLN A 65 -15.68 -6.17 -3.83
N SER A 66 -15.53 -5.35 -4.87
CA SER A 66 -16.14 -5.70 -6.14
C SER A 66 -15.21 -6.69 -6.83
N ALA A 67 -15.59 -7.96 -6.90
CA ALA A 67 -15.21 -8.76 -8.06
C ALA A 67 -15.87 -8.08 -9.26
N ALA A 68 -15.18 -7.14 -9.91
CA ALA A 68 -15.62 -6.66 -11.20
C ALA A 68 -15.80 -7.91 -12.07
N PRO A 69 -16.97 -8.10 -12.72
CA PRO A 69 -17.19 -9.28 -13.53
C PRO A 69 -16.06 -9.34 -14.57
N PRO A 70 -15.47 -10.53 -14.77
CA PRO A 70 -14.35 -10.67 -15.67
C PRO A 70 -14.73 -10.19 -17.07
N MET A 71 -13.79 -9.52 -17.71
CA MET A 71 -13.87 -9.18 -19.12
C MET A 71 -14.05 -10.48 -19.91
N GLY A 72 -15.12 -10.54 -20.71
CA GLY A 72 -15.40 -11.70 -21.55
C GLY A 72 -14.30 -11.95 -22.59
N PRO A 73 -14.11 -13.20 -23.07
CA PRO A 73 -13.01 -13.58 -23.95
C PRO A 73 -12.85 -12.73 -25.22
N ALA A 74 -13.95 -12.21 -25.78
CA ALA A 74 -13.91 -11.34 -26.97
C ALA A 74 -13.22 -10.00 -26.70
N PHE A 75 -13.48 -9.39 -25.54
CA PHE A 75 -12.83 -8.15 -25.14
C PHE A 75 -11.36 -8.38 -24.79
N VAL A 76 -11.02 -9.53 -24.17
CA VAL A 76 -9.63 -9.93 -23.92
C VAL A 76 -8.86 -10.02 -25.24
N ALA A 77 -9.41 -10.74 -26.23
CA ALA A 77 -8.78 -10.87 -27.53
C ALA A 77 -8.60 -9.52 -28.24
N ARG A 78 -9.62 -8.64 -28.19
CA ARG A 78 -9.55 -7.29 -28.77
C ARG A 78 -8.47 -6.43 -28.09
N ARG A 79 -8.36 -6.50 -26.76
CA ARG A 79 -7.34 -5.75 -26.02
C ARG A 79 -5.94 -6.29 -26.31
N MET A 80 -5.75 -7.61 -26.29
CA MET A 80 -4.47 -8.22 -26.65
C MET A 80 -4.06 -7.87 -28.08
N GLN A 81 -5.01 -7.80 -29.03
CA GLN A 81 -4.76 -7.36 -30.39
C GLN A 81 -4.30 -5.89 -30.46
N ALA A 82 -4.86 -5.01 -29.64
CA ALA A 82 -4.44 -3.62 -29.56
C ALA A 82 -3.03 -3.46 -28.96
N GLU A 83 -2.65 -4.30 -28.00
CA GLU A 83 -1.36 -4.21 -27.32
C GLU A 83 -0.21 -4.90 -28.08
N LEU A 84 -0.46 -6.10 -28.62
CA LEU A 84 0.58 -6.97 -29.19
C LEU A 84 0.42 -7.21 -30.71
N GLY A 85 -0.62 -6.66 -31.32
CA GLY A 85 -0.93 -6.77 -32.75
C GLY A 85 -1.91 -7.90 -33.10
N PRO A 86 -2.34 -8.00 -34.37
CA PRO A 86 -3.33 -8.98 -34.84
C PRO A 86 -2.93 -10.44 -34.59
N ASP A 87 -1.63 -10.73 -34.62
CA ASP A 87 -1.06 -12.06 -34.42
C ASP A 87 -0.59 -12.32 -32.97
N TRP A 88 -1.11 -11.58 -31.99
CA TRP A 88 -0.66 -11.66 -30.59
C TRP A 88 -0.60 -13.09 -30.05
N ALA A 89 -1.57 -13.94 -30.43
CA ALA A 89 -1.65 -15.32 -29.97
C ALA A 89 -0.41 -16.15 -30.36
N LYS A 90 0.26 -15.83 -31.48
CA LYS A 90 1.50 -16.50 -31.93
C LYS A 90 2.71 -16.15 -31.07
N ARG A 91 2.62 -15.12 -30.21
CA ARG A 91 3.68 -14.75 -29.26
C ARG A 91 3.69 -15.64 -28.01
N PHE A 92 2.68 -16.49 -27.84
CA PHE A 92 2.55 -17.43 -26.73
C PHE A 92 2.47 -18.86 -27.27
N ARG A 93 2.97 -19.82 -26.48
CA ARG A 93 2.69 -21.24 -26.71
C ARG A 93 1.24 -21.56 -26.37
N SER A 94 0.75 -21.00 -25.27
CA SER A 94 -0.65 -21.04 -24.87
C SER A 94 -1.03 -19.79 -24.07
N PHE A 95 -2.28 -19.38 -24.16
CA PHE A 95 -2.84 -18.27 -23.39
C PHE A 95 -4.25 -18.64 -22.94
N ASP A 96 -4.47 -18.63 -21.63
CA ASP A 96 -5.78 -18.91 -21.05
C ASP A 96 -6.66 -17.67 -21.16
N ARG A 97 -7.80 -17.81 -21.84
CA ARG A 97 -8.76 -16.72 -22.02
C ARG A 97 -9.65 -16.52 -20.80
N GLU A 98 -9.68 -17.50 -19.90
CA GLU A 98 -10.30 -17.33 -18.59
C GLU A 98 -9.31 -16.63 -17.65
N PRO A 99 -9.74 -15.60 -16.92
CA PRO A 99 -8.85 -14.93 -15.98
C PRO A 99 -8.60 -15.81 -14.76
N ALA A 100 -7.34 -15.92 -14.37
CA ALA A 100 -6.91 -16.61 -13.17
C ALA A 100 -7.15 -15.78 -11.90
N ALA A 101 -7.14 -14.45 -12.01
CA ALA A 101 -7.39 -13.54 -10.90
C ALA A 101 -7.93 -12.18 -11.40
N ALA A 102 -8.67 -11.48 -10.55
CA ALA A 102 -9.00 -10.08 -10.74
C ALA A 102 -7.87 -9.19 -10.19
N ALA A 103 -7.61 -8.06 -10.84
CA ALA A 103 -6.73 -6.99 -10.37
C ALA A 103 -7.52 -5.68 -10.22
N SER A 104 -6.94 -4.67 -9.56
CA SER A 104 -7.61 -3.39 -9.27
C SER A 104 -8.25 -2.74 -10.52
N LEU A 105 -7.47 -2.65 -11.60
CA LEU A 105 -7.86 -2.00 -12.87
C LEU A 105 -7.92 -2.97 -14.05
N GLY A 106 -7.90 -4.28 -13.79
CA GLY A 106 -7.77 -5.28 -14.86
C GLY A 106 -7.96 -6.71 -14.36
N GLN A 107 -7.43 -7.66 -15.12
CA GLN A 107 -7.48 -9.09 -14.77
C GLN A 107 -6.20 -9.79 -15.22
N VAL A 108 -5.86 -10.89 -14.54
CA VAL A 108 -4.63 -11.64 -14.80
C VAL A 108 -4.97 -12.94 -15.52
N HIS A 109 -4.29 -13.21 -16.62
CA HIS A 109 -4.40 -14.44 -17.39
C HIS A 109 -3.14 -15.30 -17.24
N LYS A 110 -3.31 -16.62 -17.21
CA LYS A 110 -2.19 -17.55 -17.31
C LYS A 110 -1.77 -17.70 -18.76
N ALA A 111 -0.47 -17.71 -19.01
CA ALA A 111 0.07 -18.01 -20.32
C ALA A 111 1.36 -18.84 -20.21
N VAL A 112 1.78 -19.40 -21.34
CA VAL A 112 3.07 -20.05 -21.50
C VAL A 112 3.79 -19.38 -22.66
N SER A 113 5.00 -18.88 -22.41
CA SER A 113 5.85 -18.29 -23.46
C SER A 113 6.34 -19.35 -24.44
N LEU A 114 6.88 -18.90 -25.59
CA LEU A 114 7.40 -19.80 -26.62
C LEU A 114 8.55 -20.70 -26.10
N ASP A 115 9.37 -20.18 -25.19
CA ASP A 115 10.44 -20.93 -24.49
C ASP A 115 9.92 -21.86 -23.39
N GLY A 116 8.62 -21.84 -23.06
CA GLY A 116 7.98 -22.74 -22.11
C GLY A 116 7.85 -22.22 -20.67
N ARG A 117 8.28 -20.98 -20.37
CA ARG A 117 8.06 -20.37 -19.05
C ARG A 117 6.58 -20.09 -18.79
N ARG A 118 6.14 -20.26 -17.54
CA ARG A 118 4.78 -19.89 -17.11
C ARG A 118 4.72 -18.39 -16.83
N LEU A 119 3.68 -17.74 -17.31
CA LEU A 119 3.51 -16.29 -17.27
C LEU A 119 2.17 -15.90 -16.64
N ALA A 120 2.18 -14.76 -15.93
CA ALA A 120 1.02 -13.99 -15.52
C ALA A 120 0.91 -12.75 -16.43
N CYS A 121 -0.20 -12.62 -17.16
CA CYS A 121 -0.49 -11.50 -18.04
C CYS A 121 -1.59 -10.62 -17.43
N LYS A 122 -1.20 -9.55 -16.74
CA LYS A 122 -2.11 -8.54 -16.15
C LYS A 122 -2.56 -7.59 -17.26
N LEU A 123 -3.82 -7.72 -17.64
CA LEU A 123 -4.44 -6.98 -18.74
C LEU A 123 -5.44 -5.98 -18.18
N GLN A 124 -5.29 -4.72 -18.54
CA GLN A 124 -6.16 -3.66 -18.03
C GLN A 124 -7.56 -3.69 -18.67
N TYR A 125 -8.60 -3.32 -17.92
CA TYR A 125 -9.94 -3.13 -18.46
C TYR A 125 -9.98 -2.01 -19.52
N PRO A 126 -10.96 -2.02 -20.46
CA PRO A 126 -11.10 -0.96 -21.45
C PRO A 126 -11.50 0.35 -20.78
N ASP A 127 -11.11 1.48 -21.39
CA ASP A 127 -11.52 2.83 -21.00
C ASP A 127 -11.24 3.26 -19.55
N MET A 128 -10.33 2.56 -18.86
CA MET A 128 -9.96 2.86 -17.47
C MET A 128 -9.38 4.26 -17.28
N ALA A 129 -8.74 4.84 -18.29
CA ALA A 129 -8.24 6.22 -18.19
C ALA A 129 -9.38 7.22 -17.99
N SER A 130 -10.42 7.15 -18.82
CA SER A 130 -11.59 8.01 -18.72
C SER A 130 -12.37 7.76 -17.44
N ALA A 131 -12.46 6.49 -17.01
CA ALA A 131 -13.08 6.13 -15.73
C ALA A 131 -12.34 6.75 -14.53
N VAL A 132 -11.01 6.62 -14.50
CA VAL A 132 -10.16 7.23 -13.47
C VAL A 132 -10.36 8.75 -13.41
N GLU A 133 -10.32 9.46 -14.53
CA GLU A 133 -10.47 10.93 -14.51
C GLU A 133 -11.87 11.38 -14.05
N ALA A 134 -12.92 10.66 -14.44
CA ALA A 134 -14.28 10.94 -13.96
C ALA A 134 -14.40 10.72 -12.44
N ASP A 135 -13.79 9.66 -11.93
CA ASP A 135 -13.75 9.27 -10.53
C ASP A 135 -12.99 10.30 -9.67
N LEU A 136 -11.86 10.79 -10.18
CA LEU A 136 -11.04 11.84 -9.55
C LEU A 136 -11.79 13.16 -9.42
N GLY A 137 -12.56 13.54 -10.45
CA GLY A 137 -13.43 14.71 -10.40
C GLY A 137 -14.46 14.62 -9.27
N GLN A 138 -15.04 13.45 -9.03
CA GLN A 138 -15.99 13.22 -7.93
C GLN A 138 -15.31 13.25 -6.55
N LEU A 139 -14.12 12.66 -6.42
CA LEU A 139 -13.34 12.71 -5.18
C LEU A 139 -13.03 14.16 -4.78
N GLY A 140 -12.61 14.99 -5.73
CA GLY A 140 -12.29 16.40 -5.47
C GLY A 140 -13.48 17.15 -4.84
N MET A 141 -14.70 16.84 -5.27
CA MET A 141 -15.93 17.40 -4.67
C MET A 141 -16.13 16.91 -3.23
N ILE A 142 -15.97 15.62 -2.96
CA ILE A 142 -16.13 15.05 -1.60
C ILE A 142 -15.10 15.65 -0.63
N LEU A 143 -13.83 15.73 -1.03
CA LEU A 143 -12.77 16.31 -0.18
C LEU A 143 -12.96 17.82 0.04
N SER A 144 -13.49 18.54 -0.95
CA SER A 144 -13.85 19.95 -0.77
C SER A 144 -15.00 20.16 0.24
N LEU A 145 -15.92 19.19 0.35
CA LEU A 145 -16.97 19.20 1.37
C LEU A 145 -16.42 18.83 2.75
N GLN A 146 -15.54 17.83 2.84
CA GLN A 146 -14.87 17.44 4.09
C GLN A 146 -14.08 18.61 4.70
N ARG A 147 -13.34 19.37 3.88
CA ARG A 147 -12.62 20.57 4.34
C ARG A 147 -13.53 21.63 4.97
N ARG A 148 -14.80 21.70 4.57
CA ARG A 148 -15.79 22.60 5.19
C ARG A 148 -16.34 22.07 6.52
N MET A 149 -16.22 20.76 6.77
CA MET A 149 -16.75 20.09 7.96
C MET A 149 -15.68 19.80 9.03
N SER A 150 -14.41 19.69 8.65
CA SER A 150 -13.27 19.44 9.56
C SER A 150 -12.07 20.31 9.15
N PRO A 151 -12.05 21.59 9.54
CA PRO A 151 -11.01 22.55 9.11
C PRO A 151 -9.64 22.33 9.78
N GLU A 152 -9.53 21.42 10.75
CA GLU A 152 -8.33 21.23 11.55
C GLU A 152 -7.18 20.50 10.81
N ILE A 153 -7.51 19.75 9.74
CA ILE A 153 -6.54 18.99 8.93
C ILE A 153 -6.68 19.42 7.47
N ASP A 154 -5.61 19.95 6.87
CA ASP A 154 -5.60 20.22 5.44
C ASP A 154 -5.33 18.92 4.65
N THR A 155 -6.37 18.43 3.96
CA THR A 155 -6.34 17.19 3.18
C THR A 155 -5.96 17.40 1.70
N SER A 156 -5.55 18.61 1.30
CA SER A 156 -5.20 18.93 -0.08
C SER A 156 -4.05 18.07 -0.64
N GLU A 157 -2.98 17.90 0.13
CA GLU A 157 -1.84 17.07 -0.27
C GLU A 157 -2.22 15.58 -0.36
N ILE A 158 -3.13 15.11 0.51
CA ILE A 158 -3.67 13.75 0.44
C ILE A 158 -4.48 13.57 -0.86
N ALA A 159 -5.34 14.55 -1.20
CA ALA A 159 -6.13 14.52 -2.43
C ALA A 159 -5.26 14.44 -3.69
N LYS A 160 -4.21 15.27 -3.73
CA LYS A 160 -3.25 15.33 -4.82
C LYS A 160 -2.50 14.01 -4.95
N GLU A 161 -2.03 13.46 -3.83
CA GLU A 161 -1.37 12.16 -3.80
C GLU A 161 -2.27 11.04 -4.35
N MET A 162 -3.52 10.93 -3.88
CA MET A 162 -4.45 9.90 -4.35
C MET A 162 -4.73 10.02 -5.86
N THR A 163 -4.73 11.25 -6.36
CA THR A 163 -4.90 11.56 -7.77
C THR A 163 -3.72 11.08 -8.60
N GLU A 164 -2.50 11.43 -8.18
CA GLU A 164 -1.26 10.98 -8.81
C GLU A 164 -1.16 9.45 -8.77
N ARG A 165 -1.49 8.82 -7.64
CA ARG A 165 -1.53 7.36 -7.46
C ARG A 165 -2.39 6.65 -8.52
N LEU A 166 -3.65 7.08 -8.67
CA LEU A 166 -4.55 6.42 -9.62
C LEU A 166 -4.09 6.57 -11.07
N ARG A 167 -3.45 7.70 -11.41
CA ARG A 167 -2.86 7.89 -12.74
C ARG A 167 -1.64 7.00 -12.96
N GLU A 168 -0.80 6.80 -11.94
CA GLU A 168 0.34 5.89 -12.01
C GLU A 168 -0.10 4.43 -12.25
N GLU A 169 -1.21 3.98 -11.65
CA GLU A 169 -1.76 2.64 -11.86
C GLU A 169 -2.24 2.38 -13.31
N LEU A 170 -2.38 3.43 -14.13
CA LEU A 170 -2.77 3.29 -15.53
C LEU A 170 -1.60 2.94 -16.46
N ASP A 171 -0.34 3.11 -16.02
CA ASP A 171 0.86 2.87 -16.82
C ASP A 171 1.62 1.63 -16.33
N TYR A 172 1.34 0.50 -16.96
CA TYR A 172 2.00 -0.76 -16.65
C TYR A 172 3.49 -0.80 -17.03
N ARG A 173 4.00 0.14 -17.85
CA ARG A 173 5.45 0.26 -18.06
C ARG A 173 6.15 0.81 -16.82
N ARG A 174 5.49 1.70 -16.07
CA ARG A 174 6.01 2.20 -14.80
C ARG A 174 6.01 1.08 -13.76
N GLU A 175 4.91 0.32 -13.67
CA GLU A 175 4.83 -0.85 -12.78
C GLU A 175 5.92 -1.91 -13.10
N ALA A 176 6.16 -2.21 -14.39
CA ALA A 176 7.24 -3.09 -14.82
C ALA A 176 8.62 -2.63 -14.29
N LYS A 177 8.95 -1.34 -14.45
CA LYS A 177 10.22 -0.78 -13.95
C LYS A 177 10.33 -0.87 -12.44
N HIS A 178 9.23 -0.63 -11.72
CA HIS A 178 9.18 -0.79 -10.26
C HIS A 178 9.40 -2.24 -9.82
N ALA A 179 8.84 -3.22 -10.51
CA ALA A 179 9.08 -4.63 -10.24
C ALA A 179 10.57 -4.98 -10.44
N VAL A 180 11.18 -4.54 -11.54
CA VAL A 180 12.62 -4.72 -11.78
C VAL A 180 13.46 -4.04 -10.70
N LEU A 181 13.09 -2.82 -10.28
CA LEU A 181 13.75 -2.11 -9.18
C LEU A 181 13.72 -2.94 -7.89
N TYR A 182 12.55 -3.47 -7.54
CA TYR A 182 12.38 -4.34 -6.37
C TYR A 182 13.20 -5.62 -6.46
N GLY A 183 13.22 -6.26 -7.63
CA GLY A 183 14.04 -7.44 -7.87
C GLY A 183 15.54 -7.16 -7.66
N LEU A 184 16.03 -6.00 -8.10
CA LEU A 184 17.42 -5.58 -7.87
C LEU A 184 17.73 -5.35 -6.39
N MET A 185 16.84 -4.67 -5.66
CA MET A 185 17.04 -4.34 -4.24
C MET A 185 16.97 -5.56 -3.31
N LEU A 186 16.20 -6.57 -3.71
CA LEU A 186 15.93 -7.78 -2.92
C LEU A 186 16.62 -9.03 -3.47
N ALA A 187 17.58 -8.87 -4.40
CA ALA A 187 18.29 -10.00 -5.02
C ALA A 187 18.99 -10.92 -4.00
N GLU A 188 19.39 -10.37 -2.84
CA GLU A 188 20.06 -11.09 -1.75
C GLU A 188 19.10 -11.54 -0.64
N GLU A 189 17.78 -11.35 -0.79
CA GLU A 189 16.78 -11.72 0.21
C GLU A 189 16.09 -13.05 -0.16
N PRO A 190 16.51 -14.20 0.40
CA PRO A 190 15.98 -15.50 0.01
C PRO A 190 14.52 -15.70 0.39
N LEU A 191 14.01 -14.94 1.38
CA LEU A 191 12.62 -15.02 1.83
C LEU A 191 11.65 -14.26 0.91
N VAL A 192 12.14 -13.55 -0.11
CA VAL A 192 11.30 -12.68 -0.94
C VAL A 192 11.53 -12.94 -2.42
N ARG A 193 10.46 -13.26 -3.14
CA ARG A 193 10.47 -13.46 -4.59
C ARG A 193 9.75 -12.32 -5.29
N VAL A 194 10.40 -11.78 -6.31
CA VAL A 194 9.85 -10.79 -7.23
C VAL A 194 9.80 -11.45 -8.62
N PRO A 195 8.67 -11.39 -9.34
CA PRO A 195 8.55 -12.03 -10.64
C PRO A 195 9.41 -11.30 -11.67
N GLU A 196 10.09 -12.08 -12.53
CA GLU A 196 10.79 -11.52 -13.68
C GLU A 196 9.80 -10.89 -14.67
N ILE A 197 10.10 -9.70 -15.16
CA ILE A 197 9.25 -9.01 -16.15
C ILE A 197 9.65 -9.40 -17.57
N ASP A 198 8.66 -9.77 -18.38
CA ASP A 198 8.84 -9.96 -19.82
C ASP A 198 8.54 -8.64 -20.55
N ASN A 199 9.58 -7.84 -20.76
CA ASN A 199 9.46 -6.55 -21.44
C ASN A 199 9.00 -6.67 -22.90
N GLY A 200 9.27 -7.79 -23.57
CA GLY A 200 8.87 -8.03 -24.95
C GLY A 200 7.37 -8.32 -25.12
N LEU A 201 6.72 -8.72 -24.02
CA LEU A 201 5.28 -8.97 -23.94
C LEU A 201 4.54 -7.94 -23.08
N SER A 202 5.24 -6.89 -22.62
CA SER A 202 4.67 -5.83 -21.79
C SER A 202 4.50 -4.51 -22.57
N THR A 203 3.43 -3.80 -22.27
CA THR A 203 3.06 -2.52 -22.86
C THR A 203 2.54 -1.58 -21.76
N THR A 204 1.97 -0.43 -22.13
CA THR A 204 1.32 0.49 -21.18
C THR A 204 0.09 -0.15 -20.50
N ARG A 205 -0.51 -1.18 -21.08
CA ARG A 205 -1.82 -1.72 -20.66
C ARG A 205 -1.87 -3.24 -20.55
N LEU A 206 -0.75 -3.90 -20.83
CA LEU A 206 -0.48 -5.31 -20.57
C LEU A 206 0.86 -5.41 -19.81
N LEU A 207 0.84 -6.02 -18.63
CA LEU A 207 2.06 -6.36 -17.89
C LEU A 207 2.20 -7.88 -17.89
N THR A 208 3.29 -8.37 -18.46
CA THR A 208 3.60 -9.80 -18.49
C THR A 208 4.79 -10.07 -17.60
N MET A 209 4.62 -11.00 -16.65
CA MET A 209 5.62 -11.36 -15.67
C MET A 209 5.66 -12.88 -15.45
N ALA A 210 6.73 -13.39 -14.86
CA ALA A 210 6.83 -14.80 -14.47
C ALA A 210 5.69 -15.18 -13.51
N TRP A 211 5.08 -16.33 -13.74
CA TRP A 211 4.07 -16.85 -12.81
C TRP A 211 4.75 -17.39 -11.55
N LEU A 212 4.37 -16.87 -10.39
CA LEU A 212 4.81 -17.36 -9.09
C LEU A 212 3.68 -18.14 -8.41
N ASP A 213 3.96 -19.39 -8.03
CA ASP A 213 3.01 -20.20 -7.26
C ASP A 213 3.11 -19.84 -5.76
N GLY A 214 1.95 -19.80 -5.10
CA GLY A 214 1.87 -19.55 -3.66
C GLY A 214 0.43 -19.49 -3.16
N ARG A 215 0.28 -19.67 -1.85
CA ARG A 215 -1.01 -19.59 -1.13
C ARG A 215 -1.21 -18.20 -0.55
N ARG A 216 -2.45 -17.80 -0.24
CA ARG A 216 -2.69 -16.44 0.31
C ARG A 216 -2.19 -16.37 1.76
N ILE A 217 -1.62 -15.23 2.15
CA ILE A 217 -1.11 -15.02 3.54
C ILE A 217 -2.18 -15.35 4.59
N LEU A 218 -3.44 -14.99 4.34
CA LEU A 218 -4.54 -15.23 5.28
C LEU A 218 -4.83 -16.71 5.54
N GLU A 219 -4.33 -17.63 4.70
CA GLU A 219 -4.46 -19.07 4.93
C GLU A 219 -3.48 -19.58 6.00
N PHE A 220 -2.56 -18.74 6.48
CA PHE A 220 -1.54 -19.07 7.48
C PHE A 220 -1.83 -18.46 8.86
N VAL A 221 -2.96 -17.78 9.07
CA VAL A 221 -3.27 -17.14 10.37
C VAL A 221 -3.33 -18.12 11.54
N ASP A 222 -3.72 -19.37 11.26
CA ASP A 222 -3.79 -20.47 12.22
C ASP A 222 -2.66 -21.51 12.03
N ALA A 223 -1.65 -21.18 11.21
CA ALA A 223 -0.46 -22.02 11.05
C ALA A 223 0.41 -22.00 12.33
N PRO A 224 1.36 -22.95 12.49
CA PRO A 224 2.35 -22.92 13.56
C PRO A 224 3.02 -21.54 13.70
N LEU A 225 3.42 -21.18 14.93
CA LEU A 225 4.00 -19.86 15.19
C LEU A 225 5.26 -19.60 14.33
N GLU A 226 6.09 -20.62 14.13
CA GLU A 226 7.29 -20.54 13.30
C GLU A 226 6.98 -20.16 11.84
N ASP A 227 5.94 -20.77 11.26
CA ASP A 227 5.46 -20.47 9.90
C ASP A 227 4.98 -19.02 9.78
N ARG A 228 4.19 -18.56 10.75
CA ARG A 228 3.68 -17.19 10.81
C ARG A 228 4.82 -16.18 11.00
N ASN A 229 5.81 -16.54 11.81
CA ASN A 229 7.00 -15.74 12.05
C ASN A 229 7.92 -15.68 10.81
N CYS A 230 8.05 -16.76 10.05
CA CYS A 230 8.75 -16.78 8.77
C CYS A 230 8.12 -15.78 7.79
N ILE A 231 6.80 -15.85 7.60
CA ILE A 231 6.06 -14.95 6.71
C ILE A 231 6.18 -13.48 7.18
N ALA A 232 6.02 -13.22 8.48
CA ALA A 232 6.14 -11.87 9.03
C ALA A 232 7.57 -11.31 8.92
N THR A 233 8.60 -12.15 9.07
CA THR A 233 10.00 -11.77 8.85
C THR A 233 10.24 -11.41 7.39
N ALA A 234 9.74 -12.21 6.46
CA ALA A 234 9.83 -11.93 5.03
C ALA A 234 9.16 -10.60 4.65
N MET A 235 7.96 -10.34 5.20
CA MET A 235 7.24 -9.06 5.03
C MET A 235 8.03 -7.87 5.60
N PHE A 236 8.62 -8.02 6.78
CA PHE A 236 9.45 -6.98 7.40
C PHE A 236 10.66 -6.63 6.52
N ARG A 237 11.39 -7.65 6.06
CA ARG A 237 12.59 -7.47 5.23
C ARG A 237 12.28 -6.92 3.84
N ALA A 238 11.19 -7.36 3.22
CA ALA A 238 10.71 -6.81 1.94
C ALA A 238 10.41 -5.30 1.98
N TRP A 239 10.18 -4.76 3.18
CA TRP A 239 9.82 -3.36 3.39
C TRP A 239 10.99 -2.53 3.89
N TRP A 240 11.65 -2.98 4.97
CA TRP A 240 12.74 -2.23 5.61
C TRP A 240 14.06 -2.29 4.85
N ASN A 241 14.40 -3.41 4.19
CA ASN A 241 15.68 -3.49 3.46
C ASN A 241 15.72 -2.52 2.26
N PRO A 242 14.69 -2.47 1.38
CA PRO A 242 14.63 -1.45 0.33
C PRO A 242 14.59 -0.03 0.88
N PHE A 243 13.90 0.20 2.00
CA PHE A 243 13.77 1.53 2.57
C PHE A 243 15.11 2.03 3.13
N ALA A 244 15.80 1.24 3.95
CA ALA A 244 17.06 1.62 4.58
C ALA A 244 18.24 1.68 3.61
N ARG A 245 18.24 0.87 2.54
CA ARG A 245 19.36 0.81 1.57
C ARG A 245 19.17 1.69 0.34
N PHE A 246 17.93 1.92 -0.08
CA PHE A 246 17.61 2.64 -1.32
C PHE A 246 16.57 3.74 -1.16
N GLY A 247 15.97 3.92 0.03
CA GLY A 247 14.89 4.89 0.23
C GLY A 247 13.63 4.56 -0.57
N VAL A 248 13.40 3.28 -0.87
CA VAL A 248 12.25 2.83 -1.67
C VAL A 248 11.34 1.94 -0.82
N ILE A 249 10.03 2.08 -0.98
CA ILE A 249 9.05 1.32 -0.22
C ILE A 249 7.92 0.77 -1.08
N HIS A 250 7.36 -0.34 -0.62
CA HIS A 250 6.17 -0.92 -1.20
C HIS A 250 4.96 -0.27 -0.52
N GLY A 251 4.41 0.77 -1.15
CA GLY A 251 3.43 1.68 -0.55
C GLY A 251 2.02 1.11 -0.37
N ASP A 252 1.77 -0.14 -0.75
CA ASP A 252 0.49 -0.81 -0.54
C ASP A 252 0.67 -2.23 0.04
N PRO A 253 0.83 -2.37 1.36
CA PRO A 253 0.99 -3.67 2.03
C PRO A 253 -0.33 -4.47 2.11
N HIS A 254 -1.23 -4.31 1.14
CA HIS A 254 -2.47 -5.06 1.09
C HIS A 254 -2.19 -6.57 0.90
N LEU A 255 -2.81 -7.41 1.74
CA LEU A 255 -2.56 -8.86 1.80
C LEU A 255 -2.76 -9.59 0.46
N GLY A 256 -3.59 -9.04 -0.44
CA GLY A 256 -3.80 -9.59 -1.78
C GLY A 256 -2.61 -9.43 -2.74
N ASN A 257 -1.65 -8.55 -2.43
CA ASN A 257 -0.46 -8.32 -3.25
C ASN A 257 0.66 -9.32 -2.94
N TYR A 258 0.42 -10.25 -2.01
CA TYR A 258 1.40 -11.21 -1.52
C TYR A 258 0.82 -12.62 -1.52
N THR A 259 1.66 -13.58 -1.89
CA THR A 259 1.41 -15.00 -1.63
C THR A 259 2.60 -15.62 -0.92
N VAL A 260 2.38 -16.71 -0.21
CA VAL A 260 3.41 -17.48 0.49
C VAL A 260 3.85 -18.59 -0.43
N PHE A 261 5.14 -18.65 -0.76
CA PHE A 261 5.71 -19.80 -1.45
C PHE A 261 6.26 -20.77 -0.40
N GLU A 262 6.14 -22.06 -0.69
CA GLU A 262 6.46 -23.13 0.24
C GLU A 262 7.70 -23.90 -0.27
N GLU A 263 8.46 -24.51 0.65
CA GLU A 263 9.55 -25.42 0.26
C GLU A 263 8.99 -26.70 -0.36
N ALA A 264 9.73 -27.26 -1.32
CA ALA A 264 9.39 -28.58 -1.84
C ALA A 264 9.47 -29.61 -0.70
N PRO A 265 8.41 -30.39 -0.45
CA PRO A 265 8.40 -31.33 0.67
C PRO A 265 9.51 -32.37 0.47
N LYS A 266 10.35 -32.54 1.49
CA LYS A 266 11.18 -33.74 1.59
C LYS A 266 10.25 -34.90 1.96
N LYS A 267 10.56 -36.11 1.50
CA LYS A 267 9.70 -37.27 1.72
C LYS A 267 9.44 -37.46 3.22
N GLY A 268 8.18 -37.26 3.64
CA GLY A 268 7.75 -37.39 5.03
C GLY A 268 7.81 -36.11 5.88
N THR A 269 8.18 -34.94 5.32
CA THR A 269 8.13 -33.65 6.03
C THR A 269 6.88 -32.85 5.64
N PRO A 270 6.31 -32.06 6.57
CA PRO A 270 5.24 -31.12 6.24
C PRO A 270 5.73 -30.08 5.23
N ILE A 271 4.80 -29.55 4.43
CA ILE A 271 5.05 -28.38 3.59
C ILE A 271 5.15 -27.17 4.53
N VAL A 272 6.25 -26.42 4.43
CA VAL A 272 6.53 -25.25 5.27
C VAL A 272 6.68 -24.00 4.41
N PRO A 273 6.27 -22.82 4.90
CA PRO A 273 6.46 -21.57 4.19
C PRO A 273 7.95 -21.22 4.12
N ALA A 274 8.40 -20.87 2.92
CA ALA A 274 9.79 -20.50 2.64
C ALA A 274 9.97 -18.99 2.46
N GLY A 275 8.88 -18.24 2.39
CA GLY A 275 8.89 -16.79 2.18
C GLY A 275 7.64 -16.29 1.47
N ILE A 276 7.74 -15.10 0.89
CA ILE A 276 6.64 -14.43 0.18
C ILE A 276 6.99 -14.11 -1.28
N ASN A 277 5.99 -14.16 -2.16
CA ASN A 277 6.02 -13.56 -3.48
C ASN A 277 5.38 -12.17 -3.42
N LEU A 278 6.00 -11.16 -4.03
CA LEU A 278 5.40 -9.84 -4.26
C LEU A 278 4.83 -9.80 -5.69
N LEU A 279 3.55 -9.44 -5.83
CA LEU A 279 2.80 -9.62 -7.08
C LEU A 279 2.36 -8.32 -7.75
N ASP A 280 2.31 -7.20 -7.03
CA ASP A 280 1.86 -5.91 -7.55
C ASP A 280 2.89 -4.84 -7.20
N PHE A 281 3.27 -4.00 -8.17
CA PHE A 281 4.27 -2.95 -8.00
C PHE A 281 3.74 -1.58 -8.43
N GLY A 282 2.42 -1.44 -8.53
CA GLY A 282 1.76 -0.19 -8.94
C GLY A 282 1.92 0.93 -7.90
N CYS A 283 2.32 0.57 -6.67
CA CYS A 283 2.31 1.47 -5.52
C CYS A 283 3.68 1.72 -4.88
N ILE A 284 4.77 1.65 -5.65
CA ILE A 284 6.12 1.93 -5.15
C ILE A 284 6.34 3.41 -4.87
N ARG A 285 7.03 3.73 -3.77
CA ARG A 285 7.43 5.11 -3.44
C ARG A 285 8.91 5.22 -3.21
N ILE A 286 9.45 6.33 -3.69
CA ILE A 286 10.85 6.69 -3.61
C ILE A 286 10.92 7.94 -2.75
N PHE A 287 11.65 7.85 -1.64
CA PHE A 287 11.82 8.93 -0.68
C PHE A 287 13.18 9.59 -0.86
N PRO A 288 13.27 10.92 -0.66
CA PRO A 288 14.56 11.60 -0.58
C PRO A 288 15.44 10.98 0.53
N PRO A 289 16.76 10.82 0.32
CA PRO A 289 17.68 10.30 1.33
C PRO A 289 17.56 10.97 2.71
N ARG A 290 17.43 12.31 2.74
CA ARG A 290 17.18 13.09 3.96
C ARG A 290 15.94 12.67 4.76
N PHE A 291 14.89 12.21 4.06
CA PHE A 291 13.66 11.76 4.72
C PHE A 291 13.93 10.45 5.46
N VAL A 292 14.65 9.53 4.81
CA VAL A 292 15.06 8.24 5.38
C VAL A 292 15.96 8.46 6.60
N ALA A 293 16.93 9.37 6.51
CA ALA A 293 17.76 9.77 7.64
C ALA A 293 16.90 10.28 8.81
N GLY A 294 15.91 11.14 8.53
CA GLY A 294 14.95 11.61 9.55
C GLY A 294 14.16 10.48 10.23
N VAL A 295 13.79 9.41 9.51
CA VAL A 295 13.12 8.24 10.11
C VAL A 295 14.03 7.55 11.13
N ILE A 296 15.29 7.35 10.79
CA ILE A 296 16.28 6.70 11.67
C ILE A 296 16.67 7.63 12.83
N ASP A 297 16.78 8.94 12.58
CA ASP A 297 17.04 9.92 13.62
C ASP A 297 15.91 10.04 14.63
N LEU A 298 14.65 9.90 14.19
CA LEU A 298 13.51 9.87 15.10
C LEU A 298 13.58 8.64 16.00
N TYR A 299 13.90 7.47 15.43
CA TYR A 299 14.09 6.24 16.21
C TYR A 299 15.18 6.42 17.28
N GLU A 300 16.38 6.86 16.88
CA GLU A 300 17.49 7.04 17.82
C GLU A 300 17.19 8.14 18.85
N GLY A 301 16.54 9.22 18.42
CA GLY A 301 16.10 10.30 19.29
C GLY A 301 15.10 9.84 20.35
N LEU A 302 14.12 9.01 19.98
CA LEU A 302 13.18 8.41 20.93
C LEU A 302 13.88 7.42 21.87
N ARG A 303 14.78 6.59 21.35
CA ARG A 303 15.53 5.57 22.11
C ARG A 303 16.44 6.20 23.17
N ARG A 304 17.10 7.31 22.84
CA ARG A 304 18.04 8.03 23.72
C ARG A 304 17.40 9.20 24.47
N ASN A 305 16.12 9.47 24.20
CA ASN A 305 15.38 10.62 24.72
C ASN A 305 16.03 11.99 24.37
N GLU A 306 16.58 12.10 23.15
CA GLU A 306 17.28 13.27 22.63
C GLU A 306 16.30 14.22 21.91
N ARG A 307 15.74 15.19 22.64
CA ARG A 307 14.73 16.11 22.10
C ARG A 307 15.20 16.86 20.85
N ALA A 308 16.45 17.34 20.82
CA ALA A 308 16.98 18.07 19.67
C ALA A 308 16.98 17.22 18.39
N ARG A 309 17.33 15.94 18.51
CA ARG A 309 17.32 14.98 17.40
C ARG A 309 15.91 14.66 16.92
N ILE A 310 14.96 14.50 17.85
CA ILE A 310 13.53 14.31 17.53
C ILE A 310 12.99 15.50 16.72
N VAL A 311 13.30 16.74 17.13
CA VAL A 311 12.88 17.93 16.39
C VAL A 311 13.49 17.97 15.00
N HIS A 312 14.80 17.72 14.90
CA HIS A 312 15.50 17.67 13.62
C HIS A 312 14.91 16.63 12.65
N ALA A 313 14.50 15.47 13.16
CA ALA A 313 13.83 14.45 12.37
C ALA A 313 12.49 14.94 11.80
N TYR A 314 11.66 15.61 12.61
CA TYR A 314 10.38 16.18 12.14
C TYR A 314 10.59 17.30 11.11
N GLU A 315 11.61 18.14 11.27
CA GLU A 315 11.98 19.15 10.27
C GLU A 315 12.41 18.50 8.95
N SER A 316 13.20 17.43 9.02
CA SER A 316 13.66 16.65 7.85
C SER A 316 12.51 15.97 7.10
N TRP A 317 11.42 15.66 7.81
CA TRP A 317 10.17 15.19 7.22
C TRP A 317 9.31 16.28 6.60
N GLY A 318 9.66 17.56 6.80
CA GLY A 318 8.98 18.71 6.21
C GLY A 318 7.96 19.38 7.13
N PHE A 319 7.86 18.98 8.40
CA PHE A 319 7.05 19.73 9.36
C PHE A 319 7.68 21.10 9.62
N ARG A 320 6.82 22.12 9.76
CA ARG A 320 7.20 23.51 10.03
C ARG A 320 6.52 24.00 11.29
N ASN A 321 7.03 25.09 11.87
CA ASN A 321 6.46 25.73 13.05
C ASN A 321 6.28 24.75 14.24
N LEU A 322 7.31 23.94 14.50
CA LEU A 322 7.31 22.91 15.54
C LEU A 322 7.39 23.50 16.96
N GLY A 323 6.26 24.03 17.44
CA GLY A 323 6.08 24.40 18.84
C GLY A 323 6.06 23.16 19.76
N LYS A 324 6.15 23.39 21.08
CA LYS A 324 6.14 22.31 22.08
C LYS A 324 4.93 21.39 21.93
N ASP A 325 3.73 21.96 21.79
CA ASP A 325 2.49 21.18 21.71
C ASP A 325 2.39 20.35 20.42
N MET A 326 2.93 20.87 19.30
CA MET A 326 3.02 20.13 18.03
C MET A 326 3.93 18.91 18.19
N ILE A 327 5.12 19.11 18.76
CA ILE A 327 6.08 18.03 19.02
C ILE A 327 5.48 16.99 19.97
N ASP A 328 4.79 17.42 21.01
CA ASP A 328 4.14 16.53 21.97
C ASP A 328 3.02 15.72 21.30
N ALA A 329 2.27 16.31 20.36
CA ALA A 329 1.28 15.60 19.55
C ALA A 329 1.93 14.56 18.61
N LEU A 330 2.97 14.95 17.86
CA LEU A 330 3.69 14.06 16.94
C LEU A 330 4.37 12.90 17.67
N ASN A 331 4.88 13.14 18.89
CA ASN A 331 5.52 12.12 19.71
C ASN A 331 4.57 11.01 20.15
N ILE A 332 3.27 11.28 20.30
CA ILE A 332 2.28 10.24 20.64
C ILE A 332 2.22 9.22 19.50
N TRP A 333 2.08 9.72 18.27
CA TRP A 333 2.04 8.89 17.08
C TRP A 333 3.37 8.16 16.84
N ALA A 334 4.49 8.88 16.96
CA ALA A 334 5.81 8.30 16.78
C ALA A 334 6.08 7.19 17.80
N ARG A 335 5.80 7.42 19.09
CA ARG A 335 5.97 6.37 20.11
C ARG A 335 5.11 5.16 19.85
N PHE A 336 3.93 5.32 19.27
CA PHE A 336 3.09 4.20 18.87
C PHE A 336 3.71 3.37 17.73
N ILE A 337 4.11 4.01 16.63
CA ILE A 337 4.69 3.31 15.47
C ILE A 337 6.04 2.67 15.81
N TYR A 338 6.88 3.37 16.59
CA TYR A 338 8.22 2.89 16.95
C TYR A 338 8.27 2.02 18.20
N ALA A 339 7.17 1.90 18.98
CA ALA A 339 7.15 1.11 20.22
C ALA A 339 7.73 -0.31 20.05
N PRO A 340 7.39 -1.08 19.00
CA PRO A 340 7.95 -2.43 18.82
C PRO A 340 9.45 -2.42 18.51
N LEU A 341 9.96 -1.33 17.92
CA LEU A 341 11.36 -1.18 17.53
C LEU A 341 12.24 -0.71 18.69
N LEU A 342 11.63 -0.01 19.66
CA LEU A 342 12.31 0.53 20.85
C LEU A 342 12.49 -0.51 21.96
N ASP A 343 11.83 -1.66 21.85
CA ASP A 343 11.70 -2.67 22.90
C ASP A 343 12.38 -3.98 22.45
N ASP A 344 13.59 -4.26 22.96
CA ASP A 344 14.37 -5.48 22.63
C ASP A 344 13.78 -6.71 23.31
N ARG A 345 12.65 -7.19 22.80
CA ARG A 345 12.02 -8.45 23.20
C ARG A 345 11.21 -9.08 22.07
N VAL A 346 10.97 -10.37 22.20
CA VAL A 346 9.98 -11.08 21.36
C VAL A 346 8.58 -10.64 21.80
N ARG A 347 7.79 -10.12 20.87
CA ARG A 347 6.43 -9.64 21.11
C ARG A 347 5.61 -9.63 19.83
N THR A 348 4.30 -9.42 19.97
CA THR A 348 3.48 -9.02 18.83
C THR A 348 3.72 -7.54 18.49
N ILE A 349 3.39 -7.13 17.26
CA ILE A 349 3.54 -5.72 16.87
C ILE A 349 2.68 -4.78 17.74
N ALA A 350 1.56 -5.27 18.29
CA ALA A 350 0.78 -4.56 19.29
C ALA A 350 0.07 -5.53 20.23
N ASP A 351 0.56 -5.61 21.46
CA ASP A 351 0.09 -6.57 22.44
C ASP A 351 -1.38 -6.34 22.82
N GLY A 352 -2.22 -7.35 22.61
CA GLY A 352 -3.64 -7.32 22.96
C GLY A 352 -4.51 -6.40 22.10
N VAL A 353 -4.00 -5.89 20.98
CA VAL A 353 -4.76 -5.00 20.07
C VAL A 353 -5.31 -5.79 18.89
N ALA A 354 -6.63 -5.68 18.65
CA ALA A 354 -7.24 -6.27 17.47
C ALA A 354 -6.82 -5.50 16.18
N PRO A 355 -6.65 -6.17 15.02
CA PRO A 355 -6.19 -5.52 13.79
C PRO A 355 -6.99 -4.27 13.39
N HIS A 356 -8.31 -4.31 13.57
CA HIS A 356 -9.19 -3.20 13.20
C HIS A 356 -9.05 -1.98 14.13
N ALA A 357 -8.52 -2.15 15.34
CA ALA A 357 -8.36 -1.10 16.35
C ALA A 357 -6.94 -0.49 16.38
N TYR A 358 -6.00 -1.07 15.62
CA TYR A 358 -4.61 -0.65 15.57
C TYR A 358 -4.47 0.82 15.14
N GLY A 359 -3.84 1.64 16.00
CA GLY A 359 -3.58 3.07 15.77
C GLY A 359 -4.78 4.00 15.89
N ARG A 360 -6.01 3.51 16.13
CA ARG A 360 -7.19 4.39 16.19
C ARG A 360 -7.18 5.30 17.41
N ARG A 361 -6.78 4.78 18.57
CA ARG A 361 -6.76 5.54 19.82
C ARG A 361 -5.74 6.67 19.73
N GLU A 362 -4.56 6.35 19.24
CA GLU A 362 -3.43 7.25 19.10
C GLU A 362 -3.73 8.33 18.06
N ALA A 363 -4.34 7.96 16.93
CA ALA A 363 -4.77 8.93 15.91
C ALA A 363 -5.79 9.93 16.48
N TRP A 364 -6.76 9.44 17.25
CA TRP A 364 -7.74 10.28 17.92
C TRP A 364 -7.10 11.23 18.93
N GLU A 365 -6.15 10.75 19.74
CA GLU A 365 -5.44 11.57 20.72
C GLU A 365 -4.59 12.66 20.06
N VAL A 366 -3.86 12.30 18.99
CA VAL A 366 -3.09 13.25 18.16
C VAL A 366 -4.04 14.34 17.65
N LYS A 367 -5.18 13.95 17.07
CA LYS A 367 -6.17 14.90 16.54
C LYS A 367 -6.69 15.86 17.61
N GLN A 368 -6.99 15.39 18.82
CA GLN A 368 -7.43 16.26 19.93
C GLN A 368 -6.35 17.28 20.31
N LYS A 369 -5.07 16.89 20.27
CA LYS A 369 -3.93 17.79 20.55
C LYS A 369 -3.61 18.75 19.42
N LEU A 370 -3.90 18.38 18.17
CA LEU A 370 -3.71 19.28 17.03
C LEU A 370 -4.85 20.30 16.90
N LYS A 371 -6.07 19.97 17.33
CA LYS A 371 -7.26 20.85 17.26
C LYS A 371 -7.03 22.30 17.75
N PRO A 372 -6.40 22.56 18.91
CA PRO A 372 -6.16 23.93 19.38
C PRO A 372 -5.05 24.67 18.61
N LEU A 373 -4.21 23.97 17.83
CA LEU A 373 -3.08 24.54 17.09
C LEU A 373 -3.48 25.14 15.73
N GLY A 374 -4.74 24.97 15.32
CA GLY A 374 -5.23 25.39 14.01
C GLY A 374 -4.91 24.36 12.92
N SER A 375 -4.94 24.80 11.66
CA SER A 375 -4.71 23.91 10.52
C SER A 375 -3.24 23.48 10.45
N VAL A 376 -3.00 22.17 10.57
CA VAL A 376 -1.66 21.58 10.47
C VAL A 376 -1.49 20.95 9.09
N LEU A 377 -0.48 21.43 8.36
CA LEU A 377 -0.09 20.80 7.10
C LEU A 377 0.73 19.55 7.40
N ILE A 378 0.19 18.39 7.01
CA ILE A 378 0.89 17.11 7.14
C ILE A 378 1.73 16.90 5.87
N PRO A 379 3.06 16.72 5.97
CA PRO A 379 3.91 16.47 4.80
C PRO A 379 3.49 15.22 4.05
N ARG A 380 3.57 15.27 2.72
CA ARG A 380 3.18 14.18 1.82
C ARG A 380 3.91 12.88 2.18
N GLU A 381 5.23 12.93 2.32
CA GLU A 381 6.08 11.77 2.60
C GLU A 381 5.71 11.09 3.93
N PHE A 382 5.33 11.89 4.94
CA PHE A 382 4.86 11.36 6.22
C PHE A 382 3.59 10.51 6.05
N VAL A 383 2.60 11.00 5.28
CA VAL A 383 1.36 10.24 5.00
C VAL A 383 1.66 8.90 4.33
N LEU A 384 2.64 8.87 3.42
CA LEU A 384 3.00 7.66 2.68
C LEU A 384 3.70 6.63 3.54
N MET A 385 4.68 7.08 4.33
CA MET A 385 5.39 6.25 5.29
C MET A 385 4.43 5.69 6.32
N ASP A 386 3.58 6.53 6.90
CA ASP A 386 2.64 6.16 7.93
C ASP A 386 1.66 5.07 7.47
N ARG A 387 1.03 5.28 6.32
CA ARG A 387 0.12 4.29 5.73
C ARG A 387 0.80 2.94 5.52
N ALA A 388 2.02 2.96 5.01
CA ALA A 388 2.78 1.75 4.73
C ALA A 388 3.15 1.03 6.04
N ALA A 389 3.53 1.76 7.10
CA ALA A 389 3.83 1.21 8.42
C ALA A 389 2.59 0.61 9.11
N VAL A 390 1.46 1.33 9.12
CA VAL A 390 0.20 0.87 9.70
C VAL A 390 -0.32 -0.37 8.96
N GLY A 391 -0.26 -0.36 7.63
CA GLY A 391 -0.67 -1.49 6.81
C GLY A 391 0.18 -2.74 7.05
N LEU A 392 1.50 -2.59 7.16
CA LEU A 392 2.41 -3.68 7.51
C LEU A 392 2.14 -4.22 8.92
N GLY A 393 1.93 -3.34 9.90
CA GLY A 393 1.55 -3.74 11.27
C GLY A 393 0.24 -4.51 11.32
N SER A 394 -0.76 -4.14 10.51
CA SER A 394 -2.01 -4.88 10.40
C SER A 394 -1.78 -6.33 9.91
N VAL A 395 -0.89 -6.56 8.94
CA VAL A 395 -0.53 -7.91 8.49
C VAL A 395 0.06 -8.74 9.63
N MET A 396 0.99 -8.17 10.39
CA MET A 396 1.63 -8.82 11.53
C MET A 396 0.61 -9.18 12.63
N LEU A 397 -0.42 -8.34 12.84
CA LEU A 397 -1.51 -8.63 13.77
C LEU A 397 -2.41 -9.78 13.29
N HIS A 398 -2.72 -9.87 11.99
CA HIS A 398 -3.48 -11.01 11.46
C HIS A 398 -2.74 -12.33 11.64
N LEU A 399 -1.42 -12.32 11.40
CA LEU A 399 -0.56 -13.49 11.60
C LEU A 399 -0.29 -13.79 13.08
N LYS A 400 -0.61 -12.88 14.01
CA LYS A 400 -0.22 -12.98 15.43
C LYS A 400 1.26 -13.38 15.56
N ALA A 401 2.09 -12.76 14.73
CA ALA A 401 3.52 -13.05 14.71
C ALA A 401 4.17 -12.53 16.00
N GLU A 402 5.08 -13.32 16.54
CA GLU A 402 5.85 -13.00 17.74
C GLU A 402 7.32 -12.91 17.35
N LEU A 403 7.80 -11.69 17.13
CA LEU A 403 9.14 -11.41 16.62
C LEU A 403 9.87 -10.42 17.52
N ASN A 404 11.20 -10.41 17.43
CA ASN A 404 12.00 -9.33 17.99
C ASN A 404 12.19 -8.25 16.91
N PHE A 405 11.27 -7.29 16.86
CA PHE A 405 11.29 -6.22 15.86
C PHE A 405 12.44 -5.23 16.06
N HIS A 406 12.91 -5.06 17.30
CA HIS A 406 14.10 -4.27 17.60
C HIS A 406 15.33 -4.80 16.84
N ARG A 407 15.58 -6.11 16.92
CA ARG A 407 16.71 -6.75 16.23
C ARG A 407 16.56 -6.74 14.72
N LEU A 408 15.37 -7.06 14.20
CA LEU A 408 15.10 -7.00 12.77
C LEU A 408 15.30 -5.58 12.20
N PHE A 409 14.87 -4.56 12.93
CA PHE A 409 15.09 -3.18 12.53
C PHE A 409 16.57 -2.82 12.61
N GLY A 410 17.25 -3.17 13.70
CA GLY A 410 18.69 -2.98 13.89
C GLY A 410 19.50 -3.57 12.73
N GLU A 411 19.24 -4.81 12.34
CA GLU A 411 19.85 -5.47 11.17
C GLU A 411 19.61 -4.69 9.87
N ALA A 412 18.39 -4.18 9.67
CA ALA A 412 18.05 -3.43 8.45
C ALA A 412 18.76 -2.06 8.36
N VAL A 413 19.09 -1.44 9.49
CA VAL A 413 19.69 -0.09 9.55
C VAL A 413 21.15 -0.05 10.03
N GLU A 414 21.77 -1.20 10.32
CA GLU A 414 23.10 -1.31 10.94
C GLU A 414 24.16 -0.47 10.21
N ASP A 415 24.15 -0.54 8.87
CA ASP A 415 25.07 0.18 7.99
C ASP A 415 24.42 1.39 7.31
N PHE A 416 23.44 2.03 7.93
CA PHE A 416 22.80 3.18 7.33
C PHE A 416 23.77 4.37 7.16
N SER A 417 23.75 4.97 5.96
CA SER A 417 24.43 6.23 5.66
C SER A 417 23.64 6.94 4.57
N GLU A 418 23.27 8.20 4.81
CA GLU A 418 22.51 9.00 3.84
C GLU A 418 23.24 9.08 2.48
N THR A 419 24.56 9.26 2.50
CA THR A 419 25.38 9.32 1.28
C THR A 419 25.41 7.99 0.54
N ARG A 420 25.55 6.86 1.26
CA ARG A 420 25.52 5.52 0.63
C ARG A 420 24.15 5.25 0.03
N LEU A 421 23.08 5.57 0.75
CA LEU A 421 21.71 5.43 0.26
C LEU A 421 21.50 6.27 -1.00
N ALA A 422 21.89 7.55 -0.99
CA ALA A 422 21.75 8.43 -2.15
C ALA A 422 22.44 7.86 -3.40
N GLY A 423 23.67 7.35 -3.25
CA GLY A 423 24.40 6.71 -4.35
C GLY A 423 23.74 5.42 -4.83
N ALA A 424 23.30 4.56 -3.92
CA ALA A 424 22.62 3.30 -4.23
C ALA A 424 21.27 3.54 -4.93
N GLN A 425 20.46 4.48 -4.41
CA GLN A 425 19.18 4.89 -4.99
C GLN A 425 19.37 5.43 -6.41
N ALA A 426 20.25 6.41 -6.61
CA ALA A 426 20.49 6.99 -7.92
C ALA A 426 20.94 5.95 -8.95
N LYS A 427 21.85 5.05 -8.55
CA LYS A 427 22.31 3.94 -9.41
C LYS A 427 21.16 3.00 -9.77
N ALA A 428 20.35 2.60 -8.79
CA ALA A 428 19.24 1.67 -9.01
C ALA A 428 18.16 2.28 -9.91
N LEU A 429 17.74 3.54 -9.65
CA LEU A 429 16.75 4.25 -10.46
C LEU A 429 17.21 4.44 -11.90
N LYS A 430 18.49 4.81 -12.11
CA LYS A 430 19.07 4.92 -13.45
C LYS A 430 19.06 3.58 -14.18
N THR A 431 19.39 2.49 -13.49
CA THR A 431 19.43 1.14 -14.07
C THR A 431 18.07 0.72 -14.65
N VAL A 432 16.98 1.14 -14.02
CA VAL A 432 15.61 0.81 -14.46
C VAL A 432 14.91 1.94 -15.25
N GLY A 433 15.58 3.09 -15.42
CA GLY A 433 15.05 4.25 -16.12
C GLY A 433 13.87 4.93 -15.41
N LEU A 434 14.01 5.16 -14.10
CA LEU A 434 13.06 5.89 -13.23
C LEU A 434 13.65 7.19 -12.64
N GLU A 435 14.65 7.76 -13.30
CA GLU A 435 15.30 9.03 -12.89
C GLU A 435 14.40 10.26 -12.96
#